data_AF-A0A1X2HW74-F1
#
_entry.id   AF-A0A1X2HW74-F1
#
_cell.length_a   1.000
_cell.length_b   1.000
_cell.length_c   1.000
_cell.angle_alpha   90.00
_cell.angle_beta   90.00
_cell.angle_gamma   90.00
#
_symmetry.space_group_name_H-M   'P 1'
#
loop_
_entity.id
_entity.type
_entity.pdbx_description
1 polymer ?
#
loop_
_entity_poly.entity_id
_entity_poly.type
_entity_poly.pdbx_seq_one_letter_code
_entity_poly.pdbx_strand_id
1 'polypeptide(L)'
;MLLKAPFILAAVTLVLGSEDIFQAVTRGVAPEQHSLYASNKFKSSGQWTCLDGSKTIPYAAVNDDYCDCPDGSDEPGTSACPNGRFYCENKGHIPAYIKSWSVNDGVCDEACCDGSDETSGLAVCPDRCAEVAAVYAKEQAALHLIQSEGAAAKQKLIDEAEKTVTEWQEEKARLEDALAIKRAELMRRQSEVDSLEKEVKGVRKTSKKKCPPCNSRRTDLVTLRDHVESLQSELDELVSILSVMKRDHNHNFHDMAVKAAIVGYDEFMTTYEDTKKEVNDDLARLDIPDSDDDASSDDSETEEDEEEEVIDEESGEGQALLEKIESSLPSAVKSWLPFNKEKSPTKDAGTISKKQMTLQAARQARNDVEEEIRQDEQRLNTINDDLNKDYGAQHEWLKLKDVCIEKDAGE
;
A
#
# COMPACT_ATOMS: atom_id res chain seq x y z
N MET A 1 -78.48 -20.81 32.83
CA MET A 1 -78.17 -21.67 31.67
C MET A 1 -77.30 -20.87 30.73
N LEU A 2 -75.98 -21.14 30.72
CA LEU A 2 -75.03 -20.58 29.76
C LEU A 2 -74.24 -21.78 29.22
N LEU A 3 -74.59 -22.23 28.01
CA LEU A 3 -73.93 -23.36 27.33
C LEU A 3 -72.57 -22.92 26.78
N LYS A 4 -71.54 -23.70 27.10
CA LYS A 4 -70.21 -23.65 26.46
C LYS A 4 -70.27 -24.47 25.17
N ALA A 5 -69.78 -23.91 24.06
CA ALA A 5 -69.48 -24.65 22.83
C ALA A 5 -67.98 -24.97 22.77
N PRO A 6 -67.55 -26.20 22.41
CA PRO A 6 -66.15 -26.52 22.22
C PRO A 6 -65.73 -26.38 20.75
N PHE A 7 -64.57 -25.75 20.52
CA PHE A 7 -63.86 -25.72 19.25
C PHE A 7 -63.20 -27.08 18.99
N ILE A 8 -63.48 -27.71 17.84
CA ILE A 8 -62.80 -28.92 17.37
C ILE A 8 -61.73 -28.48 16.36
N LEU A 9 -60.46 -28.67 16.71
CA LEU A 9 -59.33 -28.54 15.79
C LEU A 9 -59.14 -29.88 15.06
N ALA A 10 -59.43 -29.94 13.77
CA ALA A 10 -59.11 -31.08 12.92
C ALA A 10 -57.68 -30.92 12.39
N ALA A 11 -56.76 -31.77 12.83
CA ALA A 11 -55.42 -31.89 12.25
C ALA A 11 -55.49 -32.80 11.01
N VAL A 12 -55.25 -32.22 9.84
CA VAL A 12 -55.08 -32.97 8.58
C VAL A 12 -53.62 -33.41 8.51
N THR A 13 -53.36 -34.70 8.73
CA THR A 13 -52.07 -35.32 8.47
C THR A 13 -51.94 -35.61 6.96
N LEU A 14 -51.10 -34.83 6.29
CA LEU A 14 -50.65 -35.12 4.92
C LEU A 14 -49.64 -36.26 5.00
N VAL A 15 -50.05 -37.49 4.65
CA VAL A 15 -49.12 -38.60 4.41
C VAL A 15 -48.55 -38.42 3.01
N LEU A 16 -47.33 -37.87 2.91
CA LEU A 16 -46.52 -38.01 1.71
C LEU A 16 -45.98 -39.44 1.70
N GLY A 17 -46.65 -40.33 0.97
CA GLY A 17 -46.06 -41.61 0.59
C GLY A 17 -44.95 -41.34 -0.42
N SER A 18 -43.70 -41.38 0.03
CA SER A 18 -42.57 -41.62 -0.87
C SER A 18 -42.65 -43.08 -1.29
N GLU A 19 -43.19 -43.35 -2.47
CA GLU A 19 -42.89 -44.60 -3.16
C GLU A 19 -41.40 -44.56 -3.51
N ASP A 20 -40.57 -45.14 -2.64
CA ASP A 20 -39.23 -45.55 -3.01
C ASP A 20 -39.37 -46.61 -4.10
N ILE A 21 -39.38 -46.15 -5.36
CA ILE A 21 -39.09 -46.99 -6.50
C ILE A 21 -37.65 -47.43 -6.28
N PHE A 22 -37.44 -48.63 -5.74
CA PHE A 22 -36.17 -49.34 -5.80
C PHE A 22 -35.78 -49.45 -7.28
N GLN A 23 -35.09 -48.44 -7.81
CA GLN A 23 -34.37 -48.55 -9.06
C GLN A 23 -33.30 -49.61 -8.80
N ALA A 24 -33.37 -50.72 -9.52
CA ALA A 24 -32.31 -51.72 -9.50
C ALA A 24 -30.99 -51.01 -9.85
N VAL A 25 -30.10 -50.91 -8.87
CA VAL A 25 -28.80 -50.27 -9.00
C VAL A 25 -27.93 -51.15 -9.91
N THR A 26 -27.43 -50.57 -11.00
CA THR A 26 -26.52 -51.27 -11.91
C THR A 26 -25.19 -51.50 -11.19
N ARG A 27 -24.78 -52.77 -11.09
CA ARG A 27 -23.53 -53.17 -10.45
C ARG A 27 -22.32 -52.46 -11.09
N GLY A 28 -21.38 -52.03 -10.26
CA GLY A 28 -20.12 -51.40 -10.70
C GLY A 28 -20.26 -49.96 -11.18
N VAL A 29 -21.44 -49.34 -11.03
CA VAL A 29 -21.69 -47.94 -11.40
C VAL A 29 -21.72 -47.06 -10.16
N ALA A 30 -21.06 -45.89 -10.23
CA ALA A 30 -21.12 -44.89 -9.16
C ALA A 30 -22.51 -44.25 -9.02
N PRO A 31 -22.91 -43.82 -7.81
CA PRO A 31 -24.22 -43.20 -7.57
C PRO A 31 -24.57 -42.05 -8.52
N GLU A 32 -23.58 -41.23 -8.86
CA GLU A 32 -23.74 -40.08 -9.79
C GLU A 32 -24.14 -40.52 -11.21
N GLN A 33 -23.75 -41.74 -11.61
CA GLN A 33 -23.96 -42.29 -12.94
C GLN A 33 -25.17 -43.23 -13.02
N HIS A 34 -25.80 -43.61 -11.91
CA HIS A 34 -26.95 -44.54 -11.90
C HIS A 34 -28.08 -44.12 -12.84
N SER A 35 -28.31 -42.80 -12.98
CA SER A 35 -29.34 -42.29 -13.88
C SER A 35 -29.07 -42.61 -15.36
N LEU A 36 -27.81 -42.80 -15.77
CA LEU A 36 -27.41 -43.15 -17.15
C LEU A 36 -27.71 -44.62 -17.47
N TYR A 37 -27.76 -45.47 -16.45
CA TYR A 37 -27.99 -46.91 -16.56
C TYR A 37 -29.37 -47.34 -16.06
N ALA A 38 -30.27 -46.41 -15.74
CA ALA A 38 -31.57 -46.75 -15.19
C ALA A 38 -32.46 -47.49 -16.21
N SER A 39 -32.64 -48.80 -16.02
CA SER A 39 -33.48 -49.68 -16.86
C SER A 39 -34.89 -49.13 -17.16
N ASN A 40 -35.48 -48.39 -16.21
CA ASN A 40 -36.78 -47.74 -16.36
C ASN A 40 -36.82 -46.74 -17.54
N LYS A 41 -35.70 -46.12 -17.90
CA LYS A 41 -35.60 -45.22 -19.07
C LYS A 41 -35.72 -45.95 -20.40
N PHE A 42 -35.40 -47.25 -20.42
CA PHE A 42 -35.26 -48.05 -21.64
C PHE A 42 -36.38 -49.09 -21.79
N LYS A 43 -37.37 -49.11 -20.90
CA LYS A 43 -38.51 -50.07 -20.93
C LYS A 43 -39.31 -50.06 -22.24
N SER A 44 -39.37 -48.91 -22.93
CA SER A 44 -40.17 -48.74 -24.16
C SER A 44 -39.39 -49.06 -25.44
N SER A 45 -38.09 -48.75 -25.50
CA SER A 45 -37.23 -48.98 -26.67
C SER A 45 -36.43 -50.27 -26.58
N GLY A 46 -36.13 -50.75 -25.36
CA GLY A 46 -35.20 -51.84 -25.10
C GLY A 46 -33.75 -51.54 -25.49
N GLN A 47 -33.45 -50.29 -25.88
CA GLN A 47 -32.16 -49.87 -26.44
C GLN A 47 -31.45 -48.92 -25.49
N TRP A 48 -30.14 -49.11 -25.35
CA TRP A 48 -29.20 -48.30 -24.58
C TRP A 48 -28.08 -47.81 -25.51
N THR A 49 -27.56 -46.62 -25.27
CA THR A 49 -26.49 -46.04 -26.10
C THR A 49 -25.24 -45.90 -25.25
N CYS A 50 -24.10 -46.33 -25.78
CA CYS A 50 -22.78 -46.16 -25.14
C CYS A 50 -22.59 -44.71 -24.69
N LEU A 51 -21.87 -44.49 -23.59
CA LEU A 51 -21.73 -43.15 -23.02
C LEU A 51 -20.98 -42.18 -23.95
N ASP A 52 -20.09 -42.69 -24.79
CA ASP A 52 -19.42 -41.95 -25.86
C ASP A 52 -20.31 -41.68 -27.11
N GLY A 53 -21.52 -42.25 -27.17
CA GLY A 53 -22.45 -42.12 -28.28
C GLY A 53 -22.09 -42.95 -29.52
N SER A 54 -21.10 -43.83 -29.44
CA SER A 54 -20.56 -44.58 -30.60
C SER A 54 -21.53 -45.61 -31.17
N LYS A 55 -22.30 -46.29 -30.31
CA LYS A 55 -23.17 -47.41 -30.68
C LYS A 55 -24.41 -47.45 -29.80
N THR A 56 -25.52 -47.93 -30.37
CA THR A 56 -26.74 -48.26 -29.64
C THR A 56 -26.91 -49.77 -29.62
N ILE A 57 -27.02 -50.34 -28.43
CA ILE A 57 -27.13 -51.78 -28.17
C ILE A 57 -28.42 -52.07 -27.40
N PRO A 58 -28.92 -53.31 -27.36
CA PRO A 58 -30.00 -53.68 -26.44
C PRO A 58 -29.57 -53.45 -24.98
N TYR A 59 -30.45 -52.94 -24.11
CA TYR A 59 -30.13 -52.77 -22.68
C TYR A 59 -29.75 -54.11 -22.00
N ALA A 60 -30.19 -55.24 -22.56
CA ALA A 60 -29.82 -56.57 -22.10
C ALA A 60 -28.33 -56.92 -22.31
N ALA A 61 -27.63 -56.15 -23.16
CA ALA A 61 -26.20 -56.25 -23.39
C ALA A 61 -25.37 -55.33 -22.46
N VAL A 62 -25.99 -54.81 -21.38
CA VAL A 62 -25.28 -54.09 -20.33
C VAL A 62 -24.99 -55.08 -19.20
N ASN A 63 -23.72 -55.24 -18.83
CA ASN A 63 -23.22 -56.26 -17.91
C ASN A 63 -23.55 -57.68 -18.36
N ASP A 64 -23.39 -57.98 -19.65
CA ASP A 64 -23.62 -59.32 -20.22
C ASP A 64 -22.35 -60.15 -20.40
N ASP A 65 -21.21 -59.64 -19.90
CA ASP A 65 -19.88 -60.24 -20.00
C ASP A 65 -19.32 -60.24 -21.44
N TYR A 66 -19.80 -59.33 -22.28
CA TYR A 66 -19.28 -59.09 -23.63
C TYR A 66 -19.03 -57.60 -23.88
N CYS A 67 -17.86 -57.26 -24.43
CA CYS A 67 -17.52 -55.86 -24.69
C CYS A 67 -18.06 -55.38 -26.04
N ASP A 68 -19.21 -54.72 -26.01
CA ASP A 68 -19.96 -54.16 -27.12
C ASP A 68 -19.63 -52.69 -27.42
N CYS A 69 -19.31 -51.89 -26.39
CA CYS A 69 -18.97 -50.48 -26.53
C CYS A 69 -17.44 -50.24 -26.56
N PRO A 70 -16.91 -49.42 -27.49
CA PRO A 70 -15.50 -49.06 -27.53
C PRO A 70 -14.99 -48.34 -26.27
N ASP A 71 -15.86 -47.59 -25.58
CA ASP A 71 -15.54 -46.89 -24.33
C ASP A 71 -15.66 -47.79 -23.08
N GLY A 72 -16.14 -49.03 -23.25
CA GLY A 72 -16.35 -50.02 -22.19
C GLY A 72 -17.47 -49.66 -21.21
N SER A 73 -18.35 -48.72 -21.59
CA SER A 73 -19.42 -48.25 -20.72
C SER A 73 -20.57 -49.24 -20.53
N ASP A 74 -20.70 -50.21 -21.42
CA ASP A 74 -21.66 -51.32 -21.33
C ASP A 74 -21.34 -52.33 -20.23
N GLU A 75 -20.07 -52.44 -19.82
CA GLU A 75 -19.59 -53.45 -18.86
C GLU A 75 -19.01 -52.83 -17.57
N PRO A 76 -19.75 -51.98 -16.81
CA PRO A 76 -19.27 -51.41 -15.56
C PRO A 76 -19.16 -52.43 -14.41
N GLY A 77 -19.88 -53.54 -14.51
CA GLY A 77 -20.04 -54.57 -13.48
C GLY A 77 -19.35 -55.90 -13.78
N THR A 78 -18.59 -56.00 -14.87
CA THR A 78 -17.88 -57.23 -15.31
C THR A 78 -16.43 -56.91 -15.71
N SER A 79 -15.69 -57.93 -16.13
CA SER A 79 -14.30 -57.81 -16.59
C SER A 79 -14.15 -57.83 -18.12
N ALA A 80 -15.25 -57.80 -18.87
CA ALA A 80 -15.25 -58.03 -20.32
C ALA A 80 -14.56 -56.91 -21.14
N CYS A 81 -14.63 -55.66 -20.69
CA CYS A 81 -14.01 -54.53 -21.38
C CYS A 81 -12.64 -54.16 -20.79
N PRO A 82 -11.56 -54.07 -21.60
CA PRO A 82 -10.19 -53.85 -21.10
C PRO A 82 -9.94 -52.45 -20.53
N ASN A 83 -10.72 -51.46 -20.94
CA ASN A 83 -10.71 -50.08 -20.46
C ASN A 83 -11.79 -49.80 -19.39
N GLY A 84 -12.55 -50.81 -19.00
CA GLY A 84 -13.60 -50.70 -18.00
C GLY A 84 -13.06 -50.39 -16.61
N ARG A 85 -13.91 -49.79 -15.78
CA ARG A 85 -13.64 -49.51 -14.37
C ARG A 85 -14.85 -49.93 -13.56
N PHE A 86 -14.61 -50.60 -12.46
CA PHE A 86 -15.66 -51.06 -11.56
C PHE A 86 -15.68 -50.19 -10.31
N TYR A 87 -16.86 -49.72 -9.92
CA TYR A 87 -17.07 -48.92 -8.72
C TYR A 87 -17.43 -49.79 -7.52
N CYS A 88 -16.60 -49.74 -6.49
CA CYS A 88 -16.87 -50.29 -5.16
C CYS A 88 -17.48 -49.19 -4.29
N GLU A 89 -18.68 -49.45 -3.75
CA GLU A 89 -19.41 -48.48 -2.94
C GLU A 89 -18.74 -48.31 -1.56
N ASN A 90 -18.15 -49.40 -1.05
CA ASN A 90 -17.40 -49.43 0.21
C ASN A 90 -18.18 -48.76 1.35
N LYS A 91 -19.41 -49.20 1.61
CA LYS A 91 -20.32 -48.54 2.57
C LYS A 91 -19.66 -48.37 3.94
N GLY A 92 -19.64 -47.15 4.44
CA GLY A 92 -18.99 -46.81 5.72
C GLY A 92 -17.47 -46.57 5.60
N HIS A 93 -16.89 -46.75 4.42
CA HIS A 93 -15.52 -46.37 4.05
C HIS A 93 -15.52 -45.49 2.78
N ILE A 94 -14.34 -45.24 2.23
CA ILE A 94 -14.14 -44.41 1.03
C ILE A 94 -14.44 -45.27 -0.21
N PRO A 95 -15.31 -44.83 -1.13
CA PRO A 95 -15.57 -45.53 -2.38
C PRO A 95 -14.34 -45.51 -3.28
N ALA A 96 -14.18 -46.56 -4.09
CA ALA A 96 -13.01 -46.71 -4.94
C ALA A 96 -13.38 -47.24 -6.32
N TYR A 97 -12.49 -47.00 -7.28
CA TYR A 97 -12.56 -47.62 -8.60
C TYR A 97 -11.42 -48.63 -8.74
N ILE A 98 -11.77 -49.85 -9.10
CA ILE A 98 -10.82 -50.88 -9.53
C ILE A 98 -10.87 -51.02 -11.05
N LYS A 99 -9.88 -51.71 -11.61
CA LYS A 99 -9.84 -51.98 -13.05
C LYS A 99 -10.78 -53.15 -13.35
N SER A 100 -11.37 -53.16 -14.54
CA SER A 100 -12.30 -54.23 -14.95
C SER A 100 -11.70 -55.62 -14.84
N TRP A 101 -10.43 -55.82 -15.18
CA TRP A 101 -9.78 -57.13 -15.10
C TRP A 101 -9.66 -57.69 -13.67
N SER A 102 -9.84 -56.87 -12.64
CA SER A 102 -9.84 -57.28 -11.24
C SER A 102 -11.24 -57.72 -10.76
N VAL A 103 -12.26 -57.62 -11.62
CA VAL A 103 -13.62 -58.08 -11.32
C VAL A 103 -13.73 -59.57 -11.59
N ASN A 104 -14.15 -60.34 -10.59
CA ASN A 104 -14.35 -61.79 -10.67
C ASN A 104 -13.07 -62.57 -11.05
N ASP A 105 -11.88 -62.07 -10.67
CA ASP A 105 -10.59 -62.68 -10.96
C ASP A 105 -10.14 -63.72 -9.91
N GLY A 106 -10.93 -63.89 -8.84
CA GLY A 106 -10.66 -64.80 -7.73
C GLY A 106 -9.78 -64.19 -6.63
N VAL A 107 -9.51 -62.88 -6.66
CA VAL A 107 -8.73 -62.14 -5.67
C VAL A 107 -9.58 -61.02 -5.08
N CYS A 108 -9.66 -60.95 -3.75
CA CYS A 108 -10.35 -59.83 -3.08
C CYS A 108 -9.48 -58.58 -3.11
N ASP A 109 -9.88 -57.57 -3.89
CA ASP A 109 -9.12 -56.32 -4.01
C ASP A 109 -9.04 -55.54 -2.69
N GLU A 110 -7.89 -54.91 -2.43
CA GLU A 110 -7.72 -54.04 -1.26
C GLU A 110 -8.56 -52.77 -1.32
N ALA A 111 -8.74 -52.23 -2.52
CA ALA A 111 -9.56 -51.06 -2.75
C ALA A 111 -11.07 -51.35 -2.66
N CYS A 112 -11.49 -52.61 -2.78
CA CYS A 112 -12.88 -53.06 -2.69
C CYS A 112 -13.13 -53.74 -1.34
N CYS A 113 -13.26 -52.95 -0.27
CA CYS A 113 -13.43 -53.52 1.08
C CYS A 113 -14.78 -54.22 1.29
N ASP A 114 -15.77 -53.91 0.44
CA ASP A 114 -17.11 -54.49 0.52
C ASP A 114 -17.20 -55.88 -0.14
N GLY A 115 -16.16 -56.29 -0.87
CA GLY A 115 -16.09 -57.57 -1.59
C GLY A 115 -17.02 -57.64 -2.80
N SER A 116 -17.50 -56.48 -3.31
CA SER A 116 -18.43 -56.44 -4.44
C SER A 116 -17.80 -56.76 -5.80
N ASP A 117 -16.48 -56.79 -5.86
CA ASP A 117 -15.63 -57.24 -6.98
C ASP A 117 -15.84 -58.73 -7.29
N GLU A 118 -15.91 -59.58 -6.26
CA GLU A 118 -15.96 -61.04 -6.39
C GLU A 118 -17.36 -61.62 -6.14
N THR A 119 -18.15 -61.80 -7.19
CA THR A 119 -19.51 -62.40 -7.15
C THR A 119 -19.64 -63.70 -7.94
N SER A 120 -18.61 -64.07 -8.71
CA SER A 120 -18.55 -65.29 -9.54
C SER A 120 -18.49 -66.60 -8.73
N GLY A 121 -18.19 -66.51 -7.43
CA GLY A 121 -17.99 -67.67 -6.55
C GLY A 121 -16.60 -68.31 -6.65
N LEU A 122 -15.67 -67.71 -7.40
CA LEU A 122 -14.26 -68.13 -7.41
C LEU A 122 -13.56 -67.85 -6.08
N ALA A 123 -13.92 -66.73 -5.45
CA ALA A 123 -13.51 -66.34 -4.10
C ALA A 123 -14.72 -65.90 -3.27
N VAL A 124 -14.60 -65.97 -1.94
CA VAL A 124 -15.59 -65.43 -1.00
C VAL A 124 -14.95 -64.28 -0.25
N CYS A 125 -15.28 -63.06 -0.65
CA CYS A 125 -14.73 -61.83 -0.05
C CYS A 125 -15.67 -61.30 1.03
N PRO A 126 -15.27 -61.28 2.31
CA PRO A 126 -16.09 -60.70 3.37
C PRO A 126 -16.04 -59.18 3.32
N ASP A 127 -17.15 -58.53 3.69
CA ASP A 127 -17.19 -57.09 3.92
C ASP A 127 -16.33 -56.72 5.13
N ARG A 128 -15.19 -56.08 4.85
CA ARG A 128 -14.21 -55.57 5.83
C ARG A 128 -14.23 -54.05 5.94
N CYS A 129 -15.19 -53.36 5.32
CA CYS A 129 -15.19 -51.90 5.27
C CYS A 129 -15.26 -51.25 6.65
N ALA A 130 -15.99 -51.83 7.59
CA ALA A 130 -16.06 -51.32 8.96
C ALA A 130 -14.69 -51.34 9.68
N GLU A 131 -13.90 -52.39 9.46
CA GLU A 131 -12.57 -52.53 10.06
C GLU A 131 -11.58 -51.55 9.42
N VAL A 132 -11.56 -51.50 8.09
CA VAL A 132 -10.69 -50.58 7.33
C VAL A 132 -11.03 -49.12 7.65
N ALA A 133 -12.31 -48.77 7.74
CA ALA A 133 -12.75 -47.44 8.14
C ALA A 133 -12.32 -47.06 9.56
N ALA A 134 -12.37 -48.01 10.51
CA ALA A 134 -11.94 -47.77 11.88
C ALA A 134 -10.42 -47.54 11.98
N VAL A 135 -9.61 -48.24 11.18
CA VAL A 135 -8.16 -47.99 11.09
C VAL A 135 -7.89 -46.63 10.47
N TYR A 136 -8.51 -46.35 9.31
CA TYR A 136 -8.38 -45.05 8.63
C TYR A 136 -8.75 -43.88 9.54
N ALA A 137 -9.87 -43.97 10.27
CA ALA A 137 -10.30 -42.93 11.19
C ALA A 137 -9.28 -42.66 12.32
N LYS A 138 -8.63 -43.70 12.84
CA LYS A 138 -7.56 -43.54 13.86
C LYS A 138 -6.34 -42.84 13.28
N GLU A 139 -5.91 -43.22 12.08
CA GLU A 139 -4.78 -42.58 11.41
C GLU A 139 -5.06 -41.11 11.08
N GLN A 140 -6.25 -40.82 10.55
CA GLN A 140 -6.68 -39.44 10.27
C GLN A 140 -6.78 -38.61 11.54
N ALA A 141 -7.27 -39.16 12.65
CA ALA A 141 -7.30 -38.45 13.92
C ALA A 141 -5.89 -38.12 14.45
N ALA A 142 -4.94 -39.06 14.32
CA ALA A 142 -3.54 -38.82 14.70
C ALA A 142 -2.89 -37.74 13.83
N LEU A 143 -3.10 -37.78 12.51
CA LEU A 143 -2.62 -36.75 11.59
C LEU A 143 -3.24 -35.38 11.87
N HIS A 144 -4.56 -35.33 12.09
CA HIS A 144 -5.27 -34.10 12.41
C HIS A 144 -4.76 -33.49 13.72
N LEU A 145 -4.45 -34.30 14.73
CA LEU A 145 -3.85 -33.81 15.97
C LEU A 145 -2.51 -33.11 15.69
N ILE A 146 -1.59 -33.78 14.98
CA ILE A 146 -0.27 -33.21 14.64
C ILE A 146 -0.42 -31.92 13.82
N GLN A 147 -1.32 -31.92 12.83
CA GLN A 147 -1.60 -30.74 12.01
C GLN A 147 -2.19 -29.60 12.83
N SER A 148 -3.09 -29.89 13.77
CA SER A 148 -3.70 -28.87 14.63
C SER A 148 -2.70 -28.26 15.60
N GLU A 149 -1.78 -29.06 16.16
CA GLU A 149 -0.69 -28.59 17.00
C GLU A 149 0.29 -27.71 16.19
N GLY A 150 0.67 -28.15 14.98
CA GLY A 150 1.50 -27.37 14.07
C GLY A 150 0.84 -26.05 13.64
N ALA A 151 -0.46 -26.07 13.33
CA ALA A 151 -1.22 -24.87 12.98
C ALA A 151 -1.32 -23.90 14.17
N ALA A 152 -1.55 -24.39 15.38
CA ALA A 152 -1.58 -23.56 16.58
C ALA A 152 -0.21 -22.94 16.89
N ALA A 153 0.88 -23.68 16.68
CA ALA A 153 2.24 -23.15 16.80
C ALA A 153 2.52 -22.07 15.73
N LYS A 154 2.12 -22.32 14.47
CA LYS A 154 2.23 -21.34 13.38
C LYS A 154 1.46 -20.06 13.70
N GLN A 155 0.23 -20.19 14.21
CA GLN A 155 -0.60 -19.01 14.54
C GLN A 155 0.08 -18.11 15.57
N LYS A 156 0.71 -18.68 16.59
CA LYS A 156 1.48 -17.89 17.58
C LYS A 156 2.62 -17.11 16.94
N LEU A 157 3.32 -17.69 15.95
CA LEU A 157 4.38 -17.00 15.23
C LEU A 157 3.84 -15.83 14.39
N ILE A 158 2.69 -16.02 13.75
CA ILE A 158 2.01 -14.96 12.99
C ILE A 158 1.59 -13.83 13.93
N ASP A 159 0.94 -14.14 15.06
CA ASP A 159 0.46 -13.12 16.01
C ASP A 159 1.62 -12.29 16.61
N GLU A 160 2.77 -12.93 16.85
CA GLU A 160 3.98 -12.23 17.29
C GLU A 160 4.59 -11.38 16.15
N ALA A 161 4.62 -11.92 14.93
CA ALA A 161 5.15 -11.22 13.77
C ALA A 161 4.34 -9.97 13.44
N GLU A 162 3.00 -10.06 13.49
CA GLU A 162 2.11 -8.92 13.28
C GLU A 162 2.41 -7.79 14.27
N LYS A 163 2.61 -8.11 15.56
CA LYS A 163 2.99 -7.11 16.57
C LYS A 163 4.30 -6.43 16.22
N THR A 164 5.35 -7.19 15.91
CA THR A 164 6.65 -6.62 15.56
C THR A 164 6.57 -5.77 14.29
N VAL A 165 5.81 -6.19 13.27
CA VAL A 165 5.60 -5.39 12.06
C VAL A 165 4.87 -4.09 12.38
N THR A 166 3.85 -4.12 13.24
CA THR A 166 3.17 -2.88 13.67
C THR A 166 4.11 -1.95 14.43
N GLU A 167 4.95 -2.48 15.33
CA GLU A 167 5.96 -1.70 16.05
C GLU A 167 6.96 -1.05 15.08
N TRP A 168 7.43 -1.78 14.07
CA TRP A 168 8.34 -1.25 13.04
C TRP A 168 7.67 -0.18 12.17
N GLN A 169 6.39 -0.34 11.82
CA GLN A 169 5.65 0.67 11.08
C GLN A 169 5.45 1.95 11.89
N GLU A 170 5.12 1.84 13.18
CA GLU A 170 5.02 2.99 14.09
C GLU A 170 6.37 3.68 14.30
N GLU A 171 7.44 2.90 14.47
CA GLU A 171 8.80 3.43 14.61
C GLU A 171 9.26 4.14 13.35
N LYS A 172 9.00 3.55 12.17
CA LYS A 172 9.25 4.18 10.87
C LYS A 172 8.56 5.53 10.77
N ALA A 173 7.25 5.60 11.04
CA ALA A 173 6.50 6.85 10.97
C ALA A 173 7.07 7.91 11.94
N ARG A 174 7.39 7.50 13.17
CA ARG A 174 8.02 8.40 14.16
C ARG A 174 9.38 8.94 13.70
N LEU A 175 10.21 8.10 13.08
CA LEU A 175 11.51 8.51 12.55
C LEU A 175 11.36 9.43 11.35
N GLU A 176 10.41 9.16 10.45
CA GLU A 176 10.11 10.04 9.30
C GLU A 176 9.68 11.44 9.75
N ASP A 177 8.79 11.54 10.74
CA ASP A 177 8.36 12.80 11.34
C ASP A 177 9.52 13.53 12.04
N ALA A 178 10.32 12.81 12.83
CA ALA A 178 11.48 13.38 13.52
C ALA A 178 12.53 13.90 12.53
N LEU A 179 12.78 13.16 11.45
CA LEU A 179 13.69 13.56 10.37
C LEU A 179 13.20 14.82 9.67
N ALA A 180 11.89 14.97 9.43
CA ALA A 180 11.35 16.18 8.84
C ALA A 180 11.63 17.42 9.70
N ILE A 181 11.44 17.32 11.02
CA ILE A 181 11.72 18.40 11.98
C ILE A 181 13.21 18.71 12.03
N LYS A 182 14.07 17.68 12.16
CA LYS A 182 15.52 17.86 12.21
C LYS A 182 16.08 18.46 10.92
N ARG A 183 15.56 18.06 9.75
CA ARG A 183 15.94 18.66 8.45
C ARG A 183 15.58 20.14 8.37
N ALA A 184 14.42 20.54 8.91
CA ALA A 184 14.07 21.96 9.03
C ALA A 184 15.01 22.72 10.00
N GLU A 185 15.37 22.11 11.14
CA GLU A 185 16.36 22.69 12.04
C GLU A 185 17.74 22.81 11.40
N LEU A 186 18.18 21.80 10.64
CA LEU A 186 19.44 21.82 9.90
C LEU A 186 19.46 23.00 8.91
N MET A 187 18.37 23.21 8.16
CA MET A 187 18.24 24.34 7.25
C MET A 187 18.34 25.69 7.98
N ARG A 188 17.71 25.80 9.16
CA ARG A 188 17.80 26.99 10.01
C ARG A 188 19.23 27.24 10.49
N ARG A 189 19.91 26.21 11.00
CA ARG A 189 21.31 26.27 11.46
C ARG A 189 22.27 26.59 10.31
N GLN A 190 22.00 26.06 9.12
CA GLN A 190 22.78 26.35 7.92
C GLN A 190 22.66 27.84 7.54
N SER A 191 21.45 28.41 7.55
CA SER A 191 21.23 29.85 7.35
C SER A 191 21.93 30.72 8.43
N GLU A 192 21.90 30.29 9.70
CA GLU A 192 22.62 30.94 10.80
C GLU A 192 24.14 30.96 10.54
N VAL A 193 24.72 29.81 10.14
CA VAL A 193 26.15 29.73 9.78
C VAL A 193 26.46 30.63 8.59
N ASP A 194 25.64 30.63 7.54
CA ASP A 194 25.87 31.43 6.34
C ASP A 194 25.81 32.94 6.61
N SER A 195 24.91 33.39 7.49
CA SER A 195 24.84 34.79 7.92
C SER A 195 26.06 35.20 8.75
N LEU A 196 26.48 34.38 9.72
CA LEU A 196 27.69 34.61 10.51
C LEU A 196 28.96 34.59 9.65
N GLU A 197 29.03 33.73 8.64
CA GLU A 197 30.14 33.72 7.68
C GLU A 197 30.23 35.02 6.88
N LYS A 198 29.09 35.53 6.39
CA LYS A 198 29.02 36.81 5.69
C LYS A 198 29.49 37.96 6.58
N GLU A 199 29.10 37.96 7.85
CA GLU A 199 29.57 38.96 8.82
C GLU A 199 31.09 38.90 9.05
N VAL A 200 31.65 37.69 9.25
CA VAL A 200 33.10 37.52 9.45
C VAL A 200 33.89 37.90 8.19
N LYS A 201 33.37 37.58 6.99
CA LYS A 201 33.95 37.99 5.71
C LYS A 201 33.83 39.50 5.46
N GLY A 202 32.72 40.12 5.88
CA GLY A 202 32.46 41.56 5.75
C GLY A 202 33.39 42.44 6.61
N VAL A 203 33.80 41.96 7.78
CA VAL A 203 34.75 42.68 8.66
C VAL A 203 36.16 42.77 8.07
N ARG A 204 36.54 41.91 7.11
CA ARG A 204 37.85 41.99 6.42
C ARG A 204 37.94 43.12 5.38
N LYS A 205 36.82 43.76 5.00
CA LYS A 205 36.81 44.89 4.05
C LYS A 205 36.70 46.24 4.77
N THR A 206 37.68 46.61 5.58
CA THR A 206 37.89 48.03 5.95
C THR A 206 38.82 48.68 4.94
N SER A 207 38.27 49.22 3.85
CA SER A 207 38.97 50.16 2.98
C SER A 207 37.97 51.07 2.27
N LYS A 208 37.89 52.30 2.80
CA LYS A 208 37.41 53.56 2.17
C LYS A 208 35.99 53.57 1.62
N LYS A 209 35.06 54.12 2.40
CA LYS A 209 33.81 54.69 1.89
C LYS A 209 34.14 55.95 1.07
N LYS A 210 33.94 55.90 -0.24
CA LYS A 210 33.48 57.06 -1.02
C LYS A 210 31.99 56.85 -1.27
N CYS A 211 31.18 57.90 -1.15
CA CYS A 211 29.80 57.84 -1.67
C CYS A 211 29.85 57.39 -3.15
N PRO A 212 29.01 56.43 -3.58
CA PRO A 212 28.89 56.13 -4.99
C PRO A 212 28.24 57.31 -5.72
N PRO A 213 28.60 57.56 -6.99
CA PRO A 213 27.86 58.52 -7.82
C PRO A 213 26.43 58.02 -8.01
N CYS A 214 25.46 58.93 -8.04
CA CYS A 214 24.03 58.65 -8.10
C CYS A 214 23.57 57.75 -9.27
N ASN A 215 24.44 57.47 -10.25
CA ASN A 215 24.18 56.51 -11.33
C ASN A 215 24.14 55.04 -10.90
N SER A 216 24.86 54.61 -9.84
CA SER A 216 24.81 53.20 -9.42
C SER A 216 23.47 52.84 -8.77
N ARG A 217 22.84 53.78 -8.06
CA ARG A 217 21.51 53.57 -7.48
C ARG A 217 20.43 53.43 -8.54
N ARG A 218 20.56 54.11 -9.68
CA ARG A 218 19.59 54.03 -10.79
C ARG A 218 19.62 52.65 -11.45
N THR A 219 20.81 52.10 -11.72
CA THR A 219 20.94 50.73 -12.23
C THR A 219 20.46 49.69 -11.21
N ASP A 220 20.76 49.89 -9.93
CA ASP A 220 20.30 48.99 -8.86
C ASP A 220 18.75 49.00 -8.74
N LEU A 221 18.10 50.16 -8.88
CA LEU A 221 16.64 50.28 -8.86
C LEU A 221 15.96 49.65 -10.08
N VAL A 222 16.54 49.79 -11.28
CA VAL A 222 16.03 49.12 -12.49
C VAL A 222 16.16 47.61 -12.37
N THR A 223 17.32 47.11 -11.94
CA THR A 223 17.50 45.66 -11.72
C THR A 223 16.60 45.12 -10.61
N LEU A 224 16.29 45.92 -9.58
CA LEU A 224 15.37 45.52 -8.52
C LEU A 224 13.93 45.44 -9.03
N ARG A 225 13.52 46.38 -9.90
CA ARG A 225 12.22 46.34 -10.58
C ARG A 225 12.09 45.06 -11.42
N ASP A 226 13.09 44.75 -12.25
CA ASP A 226 13.08 43.56 -13.10
C ASP A 226 12.99 42.27 -12.27
N HIS A 227 13.70 42.20 -11.14
CA HIS A 227 13.58 41.06 -10.22
C HIS A 227 12.21 40.95 -9.57
N VAL A 228 11.58 42.07 -9.20
CA VAL A 228 10.22 42.08 -8.63
C VAL A 228 9.21 41.61 -9.67
N GLU A 229 9.31 42.08 -10.91
CA GLU A 229 8.45 41.63 -12.03
C GLU A 229 8.66 40.12 -12.32
N SER A 230 9.91 39.64 -12.30
CA SER A 230 10.22 38.21 -12.45
C SER A 230 9.62 37.36 -11.33
N LEU A 231 9.77 37.78 -10.07
CA LEU A 231 9.22 37.07 -8.92
C LEU A 231 7.69 37.06 -8.93
N GLN A 232 7.05 38.13 -9.39
CA GLN A 232 5.60 38.15 -9.60
C GLN A 232 5.16 37.12 -10.65
N SER A 233 5.90 36.99 -11.75
CA SER A 233 5.61 35.98 -12.78
C SER A 233 5.76 34.54 -12.25
N GLU A 234 6.82 34.26 -11.49
CA GLU A 234 7.03 32.94 -10.87
C GLU A 234 5.93 32.61 -9.84
N LEU A 235 5.50 33.61 -9.07
CA LEU A 235 4.44 33.45 -8.09
C LEU A 235 3.07 33.20 -8.75
N ASP A 236 2.79 33.87 -9.87
CA ASP A 236 1.57 33.63 -10.66
C ASP A 236 1.54 32.23 -11.27
N GLU A 237 2.69 31.71 -11.73
CA GLU A 237 2.80 30.33 -12.20
C GLU A 237 2.52 29.33 -11.07
N LEU A 238 3.10 29.55 -9.89
CA LEU A 238 2.86 28.71 -8.71
C LEU A 238 1.39 28.73 -8.26
N VAL A 239 0.76 29.91 -8.24
CA VAL A 239 -0.67 30.06 -7.94
C VAL A 239 -1.52 29.31 -8.97
N SER A 240 -1.14 29.36 -10.25
CA SER A 240 -1.81 28.59 -11.31
C SER A 240 -1.74 27.08 -11.05
N ILE A 241 -0.56 26.54 -10.73
CA ILE A 241 -0.36 25.12 -10.43
C ILE A 241 -1.21 24.69 -9.23
N LEU A 242 -1.19 25.47 -8.14
CA LEU A 242 -1.96 25.17 -6.93
C LEU A 242 -3.47 25.28 -7.18
N SER A 243 -3.92 26.19 -8.05
CA SER A 243 -5.33 26.28 -8.47
C SER A 243 -5.80 25.03 -9.21
N VAL A 244 -4.94 24.45 -10.07
CA VAL A 244 -5.21 23.20 -10.79
C VAL A 244 -5.25 22.04 -9.80
N MET A 245 -4.29 21.97 -8.87
CA MET A 245 -4.28 20.95 -7.80
C MET A 245 -5.56 21.02 -6.97
N LYS A 246 -6.02 22.21 -6.57
CA LYS A 246 -7.29 22.37 -5.86
C LYS A 246 -8.48 21.87 -6.68
N ARG A 247 -8.56 22.22 -7.96
CA ARG A 247 -9.70 21.88 -8.84
C ARG A 247 -9.77 20.39 -9.16
N ASP A 248 -8.62 19.78 -9.46
CA ASP A 248 -8.55 18.43 -10.03
C ASP A 248 -8.07 17.35 -9.03
N HIS A 249 -7.98 17.65 -7.74
CA HIS A 249 -7.61 16.62 -6.75
C HIS A 249 -8.67 15.51 -6.64
N ASN A 250 -8.20 14.28 -6.40
CA ASN A 250 -9.06 13.11 -6.23
C ASN A 250 -9.70 13.11 -4.83
N HIS A 251 -11.00 13.42 -4.77
CA HIS A 251 -11.75 13.55 -3.52
C HIS A 251 -11.94 12.22 -2.77
N ASN A 252 -11.73 11.08 -3.45
CA ASN A 252 -11.87 9.75 -2.85
C ASN A 252 -10.64 9.36 -2.01
N PHE A 253 -9.49 10.02 -2.21
CA PHE A 253 -8.31 9.83 -1.38
C PHE A 253 -8.29 10.89 -0.27
N HIS A 254 -8.36 10.45 0.98
CA HIS A 254 -8.30 11.32 2.16
C HIS A 254 -6.87 11.62 2.58
N ASP A 255 -6.05 12.11 1.64
CA ASP A 255 -4.71 12.57 1.93
C ASP A 255 -4.77 13.86 2.78
N MET A 256 -4.21 13.81 3.98
CA MET A 256 -4.21 14.94 4.91
C MET A 256 -3.27 16.07 4.48
N ALA A 257 -2.17 15.75 3.78
CA ALA A 257 -1.24 16.75 3.28
C ALA A 257 -1.85 17.55 2.12
N VAL A 258 -2.55 16.88 1.20
CA VAL A 258 -3.26 17.56 0.10
C VAL A 258 -4.36 18.47 0.63
N LYS A 259 -5.14 18.02 1.64
CA LYS A 259 -6.16 18.87 2.28
C LYS A 259 -5.54 20.07 3.00
N ALA A 260 -4.44 19.88 3.72
CA ALA A 260 -3.72 20.97 4.37
C ALA A 260 -3.19 21.99 3.35
N ALA A 261 -2.66 21.53 2.22
CA ALA A 261 -2.18 22.38 1.15
C ALA A 261 -3.31 23.19 0.49
N ILE A 262 -4.50 22.60 0.29
CA ILE A 262 -5.68 23.31 -0.25
C ILE A 262 -6.18 24.38 0.73
N VAL A 263 -6.24 24.07 2.03
CA VAL A 263 -6.65 25.05 3.05
C VAL A 263 -5.64 26.20 3.15
N GLY A 264 -4.34 25.90 3.11
CA GLY A 264 -3.30 26.93 3.10
C GLY A 264 -3.31 27.79 1.83
N TYR A 265 -3.61 27.20 0.67
CA TYR A 265 -3.81 27.95 -0.57
C TYR A 265 -5.02 28.90 -0.46
N ASP A 266 -6.13 28.43 0.11
CA ASP A 266 -7.32 29.27 0.28
C ASP A 266 -7.09 30.44 1.23
N GLU A 267 -6.37 30.21 2.33
CA GLU A 267 -5.96 31.27 3.25
C GLU A 267 -5.03 32.29 2.57
N PHE A 268 -4.03 31.81 1.82
CA PHE A 268 -3.11 32.66 1.06
C PHE A 268 -3.83 33.53 0.02
N MET A 269 -4.78 32.96 -0.72
CA MET A 269 -5.52 33.69 -1.75
C MET A 269 -6.36 34.85 -1.20
N THR A 270 -6.76 34.81 0.09
CA THR A 270 -7.53 35.91 0.70
C THR A 270 -6.75 37.22 0.83
N THR A 271 -5.42 37.15 0.96
CA THR A 271 -4.55 38.32 1.11
C THR A 271 -3.69 38.57 -0.12
N TYR A 272 -3.51 37.55 -0.98
CA TYR A 272 -2.67 37.63 -2.17
C TYR A 272 -3.14 38.68 -3.17
N GLU A 273 -4.44 38.75 -3.47
CA GLU A 273 -4.98 39.70 -4.46
C GLU A 273 -4.79 41.16 -4.02
N ASP A 274 -5.02 41.45 -2.73
CA ASP A 274 -4.80 42.77 -2.14
C ASP A 274 -3.31 43.15 -2.13
N THR A 275 -2.44 42.20 -1.76
CA THR A 275 -0.98 42.40 -1.72
C THR A 275 -0.41 42.61 -3.12
N LYS A 276 -0.86 41.81 -4.10
CA LYS A 276 -0.46 41.96 -5.51
C LYS A 276 -0.84 43.33 -6.06
N LYS A 277 -2.02 43.82 -5.68
CA LYS A 277 -2.49 45.16 -6.05
C LYS A 277 -1.63 46.26 -5.41
N GLU A 278 -1.33 46.17 -4.12
CA GLU A 278 -0.48 47.16 -3.43
C GLU A 278 0.92 47.22 -4.05
N VAL A 279 1.54 46.06 -4.33
CA VAL A 279 2.85 45.99 -4.99
C VAL A 279 2.81 46.57 -6.41
N ASN A 280 1.75 46.31 -7.17
CA ASN A 280 1.61 46.88 -8.52
C ASN A 280 1.37 48.39 -8.49
N ASP A 281 0.59 48.89 -7.53
CA ASP A 281 0.36 50.32 -7.33
C ASP A 281 1.68 51.03 -6.92
N ASP A 282 2.51 50.39 -6.09
CA ASP A 282 3.82 50.90 -5.70
C ASP A 282 4.83 50.84 -6.86
N LEU A 283 4.80 49.79 -7.69
CA LEU A 283 5.60 49.71 -8.92
C LEU A 283 5.23 50.81 -9.92
N ALA A 284 3.93 51.12 -10.03
CA ALA A 284 3.42 52.17 -10.92
C ALA A 284 3.73 53.60 -10.43
N ARG A 285 3.97 53.77 -9.12
CA ARG A 285 4.40 55.05 -8.52
C ARG A 285 5.89 55.34 -8.72
N LEU A 286 6.69 54.33 -9.08
CA LEU A 286 8.10 54.50 -9.43
C LEU A 286 8.20 55.11 -10.84
N ASP A 287 8.01 56.42 -10.92
CA ASP A 287 8.12 57.20 -12.15
C ASP A 287 9.61 57.37 -12.52
N ILE A 288 10.17 56.39 -13.23
CA ILE A 288 11.46 56.52 -13.92
C ILE A 288 11.12 56.83 -15.38
N PRO A 289 11.40 58.04 -15.88
CA PRO A 289 11.15 58.36 -17.28
C PRO A 289 11.94 57.41 -18.19
N ASP A 290 11.22 56.63 -18.99
CA ASP A 290 11.77 55.94 -20.15
C ASP A 290 12.02 56.98 -21.25
N SER A 291 13.21 57.58 -21.24
CA SER A 291 13.72 58.30 -22.39
C SER A 291 15.11 57.79 -22.71
N ASP A 292 15.16 56.63 -23.38
CA ASP A 292 16.20 56.34 -24.34
C ASP A 292 15.96 57.24 -25.56
N ASP A 293 16.52 58.44 -25.56
CA ASP A 293 16.76 59.18 -26.80
C ASP A 293 18.10 59.95 -26.70
N ASP A 294 18.98 59.55 -27.61
CA ASP A 294 20.20 60.14 -28.11
C ASP A 294 21.42 60.36 -27.19
N ALA A 295 22.33 59.39 -27.32
CA ALA A 295 23.75 59.61 -27.24
C ALA A 295 24.22 60.53 -28.39
N SER A 296 24.66 61.75 -28.06
CA SER A 296 25.69 62.42 -28.85
C SER A 296 26.78 62.99 -27.95
N SER A 297 27.97 62.41 -28.11
CA SER A 297 29.26 62.97 -27.76
C SER A 297 29.34 64.46 -28.14
N ASP A 298 29.53 65.35 -27.18
CA ASP A 298 30.43 66.49 -27.39
C ASP A 298 31.08 66.93 -26.08
N ASP A 299 32.38 67.12 -26.19
CA ASP A 299 33.35 67.44 -25.15
C ASP A 299 33.54 68.96 -25.16
N SER A 300 33.03 69.66 -24.14
CA SER A 300 33.45 71.03 -23.88
C SER A 300 33.25 71.40 -22.42
N GLU A 301 34.37 71.63 -21.75
CA GLU A 301 34.48 72.30 -20.46
C GLU A 301 33.76 73.67 -20.48
N THR A 302 32.94 73.94 -19.46
CA THR A 302 32.77 75.29 -18.91
C THR A 302 32.27 75.20 -17.47
N GLU A 303 32.96 75.88 -16.57
CA GLU A 303 32.54 76.16 -15.20
C GLU A 303 31.34 77.13 -15.20
N GLU A 304 30.42 77.00 -14.23
CA GLU A 304 29.79 78.10 -13.48
C GLU A 304 28.77 77.55 -12.44
N ASP A 305 29.16 77.72 -11.17
CA ASP A 305 28.43 78.09 -9.94
C ASP A 305 26.92 77.80 -9.70
N GLU A 306 26.68 77.23 -8.49
CA GLU A 306 25.55 77.39 -7.53
C GLU A 306 24.13 77.01 -8.00
N GLU A 307 23.29 76.26 -7.26
CA GLU A 307 22.79 76.49 -5.89
C GLU A 307 22.40 75.16 -5.19
N GLU A 308 22.55 75.14 -3.85
CA GLU A 308 22.03 74.10 -2.95
C GLU A 308 20.50 74.16 -2.86
N GLU A 309 19.80 73.02 -3.01
CA GLU A 309 18.56 72.77 -2.27
C GLU A 309 18.70 71.46 -1.46
N VAL A 310 18.60 71.65 -0.15
CA VAL A 310 18.54 70.61 0.88
C VAL A 310 17.14 69.99 0.86
N ILE A 311 17.03 68.68 0.64
CA ILE A 311 15.84 67.91 1.01
C ILE A 311 16.27 66.80 1.97
N ASP A 312 15.71 66.89 3.17
CA ASP A 312 15.95 66.06 4.35
C ASP A 312 15.75 64.55 4.10
N GLU A 313 16.57 63.76 4.79
CA GLU A 313 16.43 62.31 4.92
C GLU A 313 15.15 61.95 5.69
N GLU A 314 14.14 61.37 5.02
CA GLU A 314 13.12 60.55 5.70
C GLU A 314 13.41 59.06 5.46
N SER A 315 14.21 58.47 6.35
CA SER A 315 14.55 57.04 6.40
C SER A 315 13.44 56.17 7.02
N GLY A 316 12.17 56.59 6.94
CA GLY A 316 11.04 55.97 7.64
C GLY A 316 10.26 54.91 6.85
N GLU A 317 10.27 54.95 5.51
CA GLU A 317 9.30 54.18 4.72
C GLU A 317 9.66 52.69 4.57
N GLY A 318 10.95 52.36 4.47
CA GLY A 318 11.40 50.96 4.32
C GLY A 318 11.20 50.08 5.56
N GLN A 319 11.20 50.67 6.77
CA GLN A 319 10.89 49.94 8.01
C GLN A 319 9.39 49.68 8.17
N ALA A 320 8.55 50.62 7.73
CA ALA A 320 7.09 50.47 7.78
C ALA A 320 6.58 49.39 6.82
N LEU A 321 7.24 49.21 5.67
CA LEU A 321 6.90 48.16 4.70
C LEU A 321 7.21 46.75 5.25
N LEU A 322 8.35 46.59 5.94
CA LEU A 322 8.75 45.33 6.56
C LEU A 322 7.85 44.94 7.75
N GLU A 323 7.44 45.90 8.58
CA GLU A 323 6.49 45.65 9.68
C GLU A 323 5.08 45.29 9.17
N LYS A 324 4.65 45.85 8.02
CA LYS A 324 3.38 45.48 7.36
C LYS A 324 3.40 44.08 6.77
N ILE A 325 4.51 43.67 6.15
CA ILE A 325 4.70 42.29 5.65
C ILE A 325 4.72 41.28 6.81
N GLU A 326 5.32 41.63 7.94
CA GLU A 326 5.28 40.81 9.16
C GLU A 326 3.85 40.64 9.70
N SER A 327 3.02 41.69 9.62
CA SER A 327 1.65 41.66 10.11
C SER A 327 0.70 40.79 9.27
N SER A 328 0.95 40.67 7.96
CA SER A 328 0.10 39.99 6.97
C SER A 328 0.37 38.49 6.82
N LEU A 329 1.43 37.96 7.46
CA LEU A 329 1.73 36.52 7.47
C LEU A 329 0.80 35.72 8.42
N PRO A 330 0.34 34.51 8.03
CA PRO A 330 -0.44 33.61 8.89
C PRO A 330 0.30 33.21 10.17
N SER A 331 -0.43 32.94 11.26
CA SER A 331 0.14 32.56 12.57
C SER A 331 1.01 31.30 12.53
N ALA A 332 0.75 30.39 11.58
CA ALA A 332 1.55 29.20 11.34
C ALA A 332 2.96 29.51 10.76
N VAL A 333 3.10 30.62 10.03
CA VAL A 333 4.38 31.10 9.48
C VAL A 333 5.11 32.00 10.48
N LYS A 334 4.36 32.75 11.31
CA LYS A 334 4.91 33.55 12.42
C LYS A 334 5.57 32.72 13.52
N SER A 335 5.12 31.48 13.75
CA SER A 335 5.77 30.57 14.72
C SER A 335 7.09 29.97 14.19
N TRP A 336 7.32 30.03 12.87
CA TRP A 336 8.53 29.56 12.20
C TRP A 336 9.63 30.65 12.08
N LEU A 337 9.28 31.93 12.22
CA LEU A 337 10.21 33.06 12.12
C LEU A 337 10.42 33.73 13.49
N PRO A 338 11.59 33.57 14.13
CA PRO A 338 11.94 34.37 15.30
C PRO A 338 12.66 35.66 14.84
N PHE A 339 11.93 36.75 14.64
CA PHE A 339 12.53 38.08 14.58
C PHE A 339 12.91 38.53 15.99
N ASN A 340 14.08 38.10 16.46
CA ASN A 340 14.58 38.50 17.76
C ASN A 340 15.22 39.91 17.66
N LYS A 341 14.57 40.91 18.26
CA LYS A 341 15.13 42.25 18.49
C LYS A 341 16.23 42.16 19.56
N GLU A 342 17.48 41.88 19.16
CA GLU A 342 18.63 42.12 20.03
C GLU A 342 19.29 43.47 19.73
N LYS A 343 19.38 44.28 20.80
CA LYS A 343 20.05 45.58 20.81
C LYS A 343 21.55 45.38 20.60
N SER A 344 22.14 46.13 19.66
CA SER A 344 23.59 46.18 19.47
C SER A 344 24.29 46.78 20.70
N PRO A 345 25.35 46.14 21.24
CA PRO A 345 26.34 46.85 22.04
C PRO A 345 27.48 47.37 21.16
N THR A 346 28.04 48.48 21.62
CA THR A 346 29.05 49.33 21.00
C THR A 346 30.36 48.63 20.67
N LYS A 347 31.02 49.14 19.62
CA LYS A 347 32.29 48.69 19.04
C LYS A 347 33.45 48.75 20.05
N ASP A 348 34.23 47.67 20.15
CA ASP A 348 35.66 47.71 20.51
C ASP A 348 36.38 46.40 20.17
N ALA A 349 37.68 46.52 19.87
CA ALA A 349 38.57 45.58 19.16
C ALA A 349 38.71 44.12 19.71
N GLY A 350 37.96 43.73 20.73
CA GLY A 350 37.78 42.32 21.16
C GLY A 350 36.73 41.54 20.37
N THR A 351 36.03 42.17 19.41
CA THR A 351 34.89 41.58 18.68
C THR A 351 35.29 40.46 17.71
N ILE A 352 36.49 40.48 17.13
CA ILE A 352 36.88 39.53 16.06
C ILE A 352 37.05 38.11 16.63
N SER A 353 37.75 37.97 17.77
CA SER A 353 37.94 36.66 18.43
C SER A 353 36.60 36.07 18.90
N LYS A 354 35.73 36.90 19.48
CA LYS A 354 34.38 36.48 19.90
C LYS A 354 33.51 36.03 18.71
N LYS A 355 33.50 36.77 17.60
CA LYS A 355 32.74 36.42 16.38
C LYS A 355 33.24 35.13 15.73
N GLN A 356 34.55 34.86 15.79
CA GLN A 356 35.13 33.63 15.28
C GLN A 356 34.78 32.42 16.16
N MET A 357 34.74 32.60 17.48
CA MET A 357 34.26 31.58 18.42
C MET A 357 32.76 31.29 18.25
N THR A 358 31.92 32.30 18.03
CA THR A 358 30.47 32.08 17.78
C THR A 358 30.22 31.37 16.46
N LEU A 359 30.96 31.71 15.40
CA LEU A 359 30.87 30.99 14.12
C LEU A 359 31.30 29.52 14.27
N GLN A 360 32.34 29.24 15.05
CA GLN A 360 32.78 27.87 15.32
C GLN A 360 31.72 27.07 16.10
N ALA A 361 31.09 27.69 17.10
CA ALA A 361 30.00 27.08 17.86
C ALA A 361 28.77 26.80 16.96
N ALA A 362 28.40 27.73 16.08
CA ALA A 362 27.29 27.55 15.14
C ALA A 362 27.55 26.40 14.15
N ARG A 363 28.78 26.27 13.63
CA ARG A 363 29.18 25.15 12.78
C ARG A 363 29.12 23.81 13.52
N GLN A 364 29.55 23.78 14.78
CA GLN A 364 29.48 22.58 15.59
C GLN A 364 28.03 22.16 15.82
N ALA A 365 27.16 23.10 16.24
CA ALA A 365 25.74 22.83 16.43
C ALA A 365 25.04 22.33 15.14
N ARG A 366 25.42 22.86 13.97
CA ARG A 366 24.93 22.33 12.68
C ARG A 366 25.41 20.90 12.44
N ASN A 367 26.71 20.63 12.62
CA ASN A 367 27.29 19.29 12.43
C ASN A 367 26.66 18.26 13.37
N ASP A 368 26.35 18.66 14.61
CA ASP A 368 25.70 17.79 15.60
C ASP A 368 24.30 17.37 15.09
N VAL A 369 23.50 18.32 14.57
CA VAL A 369 22.19 18.03 13.96
C VAL A 369 22.32 17.17 12.69
N GLU A 370 23.32 17.43 11.86
CA GLU A 370 23.60 16.64 10.65
C GLU A 370 23.96 15.18 10.99
N GLU A 371 24.75 14.96 12.02
CA GLU A 371 25.11 13.62 12.52
C GLU A 371 23.90 12.88 13.10
N GLU A 372 23.03 13.58 13.84
CA GLU A 372 21.78 12.99 14.31
C GLU A 372 20.86 12.57 13.17
N ILE A 373 20.71 13.41 12.13
CA ILE A 373 19.95 13.06 10.92
C ILE A 373 20.53 11.81 10.28
N ARG A 374 21.86 11.74 10.14
CA ARG A 374 22.54 10.57 9.56
C ARG A 374 22.25 9.28 10.34
N GLN A 375 22.22 9.35 11.66
CA GLN A 375 21.91 8.20 12.52
C GLN A 375 20.45 7.75 12.38
N ASP A 376 19.51 8.71 12.38
CA ASP A 376 18.08 8.43 12.20
C ASP A 376 17.79 7.87 10.80
N GLU A 377 18.45 8.36 9.75
CA GLU A 377 18.38 7.80 8.39
C GLU A 377 18.91 6.37 8.30
N GLN A 378 20.03 6.06 8.97
CA GLN A 378 20.54 4.68 9.04
C GLN A 378 19.57 3.72 9.71
N ARG A 379 18.92 4.19 10.79
CA ARG A 379 17.90 3.41 11.49
C ARG A 379 16.66 3.20 10.63
N LEU A 380 16.20 4.25 9.95
CA LEU A 380 15.08 4.19 9.01
C LEU A 380 15.35 3.20 7.87
N ASN A 381 16.57 3.20 7.31
CA ASN A 381 16.97 2.26 6.27
C ASN A 381 16.95 0.82 6.77
N THR A 382 17.49 0.56 7.96
CA THR A 382 17.45 -0.78 8.59
C THR A 382 16.00 -1.28 8.73
N ILE A 383 15.08 -0.42 9.21
CA ILE A 383 13.67 -0.78 9.38
C ILE A 383 13.00 -1.04 8.02
N ASN A 384 13.30 -0.24 6.99
CA ASN A 384 12.78 -0.48 5.65
C ASN A 384 13.31 -1.79 5.05
N ASP A 385 14.60 -2.08 5.21
CA ASP A 385 15.21 -3.34 4.76
C ASP A 385 14.56 -4.53 5.45
N ASP A 386 14.31 -4.42 6.76
CA ASP A 386 13.59 -5.43 7.52
C ASP A 386 12.15 -5.60 7.01
N LEU A 387 11.38 -4.53 6.85
CA LEU A 387 9.99 -4.60 6.35
C LEU A 387 9.88 -5.14 4.91
N ASN A 388 10.91 -4.96 4.09
CA ASN A 388 10.91 -5.42 2.69
C ASN A 388 11.38 -6.88 2.53
N LYS A 389 11.90 -7.50 3.59
CA LYS A 389 12.39 -8.87 3.52
C LYS A 389 11.24 -9.87 3.55
N ASP A 390 11.35 -10.92 2.74
CA ASP A 390 10.35 -11.98 2.72
C ASP A 390 10.48 -12.88 3.96
N TYR A 391 9.54 -12.73 4.89
CA TYR A 391 9.40 -13.58 6.08
C TYR A 391 8.28 -14.60 5.95
N GLY A 392 7.84 -14.91 4.72
CA GLY A 392 6.66 -15.73 4.44
C GLY A 392 5.42 -14.90 4.19
N ALA A 393 4.36 -15.55 3.69
CA ALA A 393 3.13 -14.88 3.27
C ALA A 393 2.44 -14.10 4.40
N GLN A 394 2.64 -14.51 5.66
CA GLN A 394 2.10 -13.87 6.86
C GLN A 394 3.22 -13.46 7.83
N HIS A 395 4.45 -13.31 7.34
CA HIS A 395 5.64 -13.04 8.14
C HIS A 395 5.92 -14.11 9.22
N GLU A 396 5.45 -15.34 9.03
CA GLU A 396 5.57 -16.42 10.02
C GLU A 396 7.03 -16.78 10.39
N TRP A 397 7.99 -16.43 9.54
CA TRP A 397 9.41 -16.69 9.74
C TRP A 397 10.15 -15.52 10.39
N LEU A 398 9.46 -14.43 10.72
CA LEU A 398 10.07 -13.24 11.30
C LEU A 398 10.84 -13.55 12.59
N LYS A 399 10.32 -14.48 13.40
CA LYS A 399 10.96 -14.91 14.65
C LYS A 399 12.34 -15.55 14.46
N LEU A 400 12.64 -16.02 13.24
CA LEU A 400 13.93 -16.59 12.89
C LEU A 400 14.93 -15.54 12.41
N LYS A 401 14.53 -14.26 12.36
CA LYS A 401 15.45 -13.16 12.10
C LYS A 401 16.60 -13.23 13.11
N ASP A 402 17.82 -13.22 12.60
CA ASP A 402 19.08 -13.30 13.36
C ASP A 402 19.28 -14.61 14.17
N VAL A 403 18.45 -15.64 13.91
CA VAL A 403 18.61 -16.97 14.50
C VAL A 403 19.36 -17.87 13.53
N CYS A 404 20.53 -18.37 13.94
CA CYS A 404 21.25 -19.40 13.20
C CYS A 404 20.64 -20.77 13.50
N ILE A 405 20.12 -21.44 12.46
CA ILE A 405 19.65 -22.82 12.56
C ILE A 405 20.74 -23.73 11.99
N GLU A 406 21.44 -24.43 12.86
CA GLU A 406 22.35 -25.51 12.47
C GLU A 406 21.55 -26.79 12.29
N LYS A 407 21.57 -27.35 11.08
CA LYS A 407 21.06 -28.69 10.81
C LYS A 407 22.24 -29.63 10.69
N ASP A 408 22.34 -30.59 11.60
CA ASP A 408 23.28 -31.69 11.51
C ASP A 408 22.82 -32.58 10.35
N ALA A 409 23.29 -32.26 9.14
CA ALA A 409 23.09 -33.08 7.96
C ALA A 409 24.11 -34.25 8.04
N GLY A 410 23.90 -35.15 8.98
CA GLY A 410 24.69 -36.38 9.11
C GLY A 410 24.61 -37.22 7.84
N GLU A 411 25.75 -37.76 7.43
CA GLU A 411 25.95 -38.73 6.34
C GLU A 411 25.17 -40.04 6.53
#